data_AF-A0A7C7HJV4-F1
#
_entry.id   AF-A0A7C7HJV4-F1
#
_cell.length_a   1.000
_cell.length_b   1.000
_cell.length_c   1.000
_cell.angle_alpha   90.00
_cell.angle_beta   90.00
_cell.angle_gamma   90.00
#
_symmetry.space_group_name_H-M   'P 1'
#
loop_
_entity.id
_entity.type
_entity.pdbx_description
1 polymer ?
#
loop_
_entity_poly.entity_id
_entity_poly.type
_entity_poly.pdbx_seq_one_letter_code
_entity_poly.pdbx_strand_id
1 'polypeptide(L)'
;MPRYFVKSIEKPEIEPFEITAELRKQLQYFTTGETRDPEKPNEYFFPPLRTKELLEDGVFYMVSPLDSQNQSEIEITLEQEIFLEWIVEKEIENIRVEEA
;
A
#
# COMPACT_ATOMS: atom_id res chain seq x y z
N MET A 1 3.91 -17.07 12.96
CA MET A 1 4.06 -16.22 11.75
C MET A 1 4.30 -14.81 12.24
N PRO A 2 5.23 -14.06 11.64
CA PRO A 2 5.46 -12.66 12.04
C PRO A 2 4.18 -11.85 11.84
N ARG A 3 3.91 -10.93 12.77
CA ARG A 3 2.83 -9.94 12.64
C ARG A 3 3.45 -8.63 12.15
N TYR A 4 2.73 -7.93 11.29
CA TYR A 4 3.18 -6.65 10.75
C TYR A 4 2.17 -5.57 11.09
N PHE A 5 2.67 -4.41 11.48
CA PHE A 5 1.87 -3.23 11.77
C PHE A 5 2.29 -2.07 10.88
N VAL A 6 1.30 -1.29 10.46
CA VAL A 6 1.47 -0.08 9.68
C VAL A 6 1.17 1.12 10.56
N LYS A 7 2.08 2.08 10.61
CA LYS A 7 1.92 3.34 11.34
C LYS A 7 1.97 4.51 10.37
N SER A 8 1.10 5.51 10.55
CA SER A 8 1.28 6.79 9.86
C SER A 8 2.49 7.52 10.42
N ILE A 9 3.32 8.08 9.54
CA ILE A 9 4.47 8.90 9.92
C ILE A 9 4.02 10.31 10.26
N GLU A 10 3.10 10.88 9.48
CA GLU A 10 2.57 12.23 9.70
C GLU A 10 1.54 12.32 10.84
N LYS A 11 0.82 11.24 11.15
CA LYS A 11 -0.24 11.18 12.17
C LYS A 11 0.00 10.05 13.17
N PRO A 12 1.03 10.15 14.03
CA PRO A 12 1.43 9.09 14.96
C PRO A 12 0.37 8.77 16.04
N GLU A 13 -0.67 9.60 16.17
CA GLU A 13 -1.82 9.38 17.05
C GLU A 13 -2.82 8.33 16.52
N ILE A 14 -2.74 7.97 15.24
CA ILE A 14 -3.60 6.93 14.67
C ILE A 14 -3.09 5.56 15.12
N GLU A 15 -4.02 4.74 15.62
CA GLU A 15 -3.72 3.37 16.02
C GLU A 15 -3.11 2.57 14.85
N PRO A 16 -2.03 1.81 15.09
CA PRO A 16 -1.40 1.01 14.04
C PRO A 16 -2.38 0.01 13.41
N PHE A 17 -2.32 -0.11 12.09
CA PHE A 17 -3.14 -1.06 11.34
C PHE A 17 -2.39 -2.39 11.17
N GLU A 18 -3.00 -3.50 11.57
CA GLU A 18 -2.40 -4.84 11.39
C GLU A 18 -2.55 -5.31 9.94
N ILE A 19 -1.45 -5.77 9.33
CA ILE A 19 -1.45 -6.34 7.97
C ILE A 19 -0.87 -7.74 7.95
N THR A 20 -1.28 -8.55 6.98
CA THR A 20 -0.65 -9.85 6.76
C THR A 20 0.74 -9.71 6.13
N ALA A 21 1.53 -10.77 6.24
CA ALA A 21 2.80 -10.90 5.54
C ALA A 21 2.65 -10.86 4.00
N GLU A 22 1.46 -11.19 3.50
CA GLU A 22 1.16 -11.16 2.07
C GLU A 22 0.87 -9.73 1.61
N LEU A 23 -0.02 -9.00 2.30
CA LEU A 23 -0.27 -7.58 2.02
C LEU A 23 1.01 -6.76 2.12
N ARG A 24 1.89 -7.02 3.10
CA ARG A 24 3.21 -6.37 3.20
C ARG A 24 3.99 -6.39 1.89
N LYS A 25 4.07 -7.56 1.22
CA LYS A 25 4.83 -7.71 -0.03
C LYS A 25 4.17 -6.99 -1.21
N GLN A 26 2.89 -6.69 -1.09
CA GLN A 26 2.05 -6.13 -2.15
C GLN A 26 1.91 -4.60 -2.06
N LEU A 27 2.31 -3.97 -0.94
CA LEU A 27 2.25 -2.50 -0.76
C LEU A 27 2.90 -1.73 -1.92
N GLN A 28 3.96 -2.27 -2.53
CA GLN A 28 4.62 -1.68 -3.69
C GLN A 28 3.70 -1.48 -4.91
N TYR A 29 2.60 -2.20 -5.02
CA TYR A 29 1.64 -2.07 -6.13
C TYR A 29 0.71 -0.87 -5.97
N PHE A 30 0.49 -0.42 -4.73
CA PHE A 30 -0.44 0.67 -4.39
C PHE A 30 0.27 2.01 -4.13
N THR A 31 1.60 1.98 -4.14
CA THR A 31 2.45 3.12 -3.83
C THR A 31 3.18 3.56 -5.10
N THR A 32 3.83 4.73 -5.05
CA THR A 32 4.83 5.09 -6.08
C THR A 32 6.19 4.42 -5.82
N GLY A 33 6.20 3.36 -5.00
CA GLY A 33 7.36 2.63 -4.50
C GLY A 33 7.57 2.83 -2.99
N GLU A 34 8.34 1.92 -2.36
CA GLU A 34 9.17 2.31 -1.21
C GLU A 34 9.91 3.60 -1.60
N THR A 35 10.14 4.49 -0.65
CA THR A 35 11.19 5.47 -0.88
C THR A 35 12.42 4.66 -1.28
N ARG A 36 12.88 4.75 -2.54
CA ARG A 36 14.13 4.13 -3.02
C ARG A 36 15.37 4.71 -2.31
N ASP A 37 15.12 5.42 -1.22
CA ASP A 37 16.03 5.95 -0.26
C ASP A 37 16.45 4.79 0.66
N PRO A 38 17.67 4.26 0.51
CA PRO A 38 18.17 3.18 1.35
C PRO A 38 18.27 3.57 2.83
N GLU A 39 18.13 4.87 3.17
CA GLU A 39 18.10 5.36 4.56
C GLU A 39 16.72 5.17 5.23
N LYS A 40 15.66 4.83 4.47
CA LYS A 40 14.28 4.73 4.96
C LYS A 40 13.62 3.38 4.59
N PRO A 41 14.15 2.26 5.10
CA PRO A 41 13.57 0.94 4.84
C PRO A 41 12.15 0.82 5.42
N ASN A 42 11.26 0.15 4.70
CA ASN A 42 9.85 -0.08 5.07
C ASN A 42 8.99 1.20 5.16
N GLU A 43 9.41 2.32 4.56
CA GLU A 43 8.57 3.51 4.38
C GLU A 43 7.95 3.55 2.99
N TYR A 44 6.65 3.89 2.94
CA TYR A 44 5.88 3.91 1.70
C TYR A 44 5.08 5.20 1.60
N PHE A 45 5.01 5.75 0.39
CA PHE A 45 4.19 6.91 0.08
C PHE A 45 2.96 6.51 -0.76
N PHE A 46 1.79 6.91 -0.29
CA PHE A 46 0.48 6.69 -0.89
C PHE A 46 -0.05 8.04 -1.41
N PRO A 47 0.04 8.30 -2.73
CA PRO A 47 -0.45 9.55 -3.29
C PRO A 47 -1.98 9.64 -3.15
N PRO A 48 -2.55 10.65 -2.47
CA PRO A 48 -3.96 10.69 -2.11
C PRO A 48 -4.93 10.46 -3.26
N LEU A 49 -4.68 11.09 -4.41
CA LEU A 49 -5.54 10.97 -5.59
C LEU A 49 -5.51 9.54 -6.15
N ARG A 50 -4.31 8.98 -6.34
CA ARG A 50 -4.13 7.63 -6.88
C ARG A 50 -4.69 6.57 -5.93
N THR A 51 -4.51 6.74 -4.62
CA THR A 51 -5.03 5.79 -3.63
C THR A 51 -6.55 5.79 -3.62
N LYS A 52 -7.19 6.95 -3.78
CA LYS A 52 -8.65 7.05 -3.94
C LYS A 52 -9.12 6.37 -5.23
N GLU A 53 -8.47 6.64 -6.35
CA GLU A 53 -8.77 5.99 -7.64
C GLU A 53 -8.65 4.46 -7.53
N LEU A 54 -7.58 3.94 -6.93
CA LEU A 54 -7.40 2.50 -6.70
C LEU A 54 -8.52 1.86 -5.85
N LEU A 55 -8.96 2.57 -4.81
CA LEU A 55 -10.05 2.11 -3.94
C LEU A 55 -11.40 2.15 -4.67
N GLU A 56 -11.67 3.21 -5.44
CA GLU A 56 -12.91 3.37 -6.19
C GLU A 56 -13.01 2.40 -7.37
N ASP A 57 -11.91 2.17 -8.09
CA ASP A 57 -11.86 1.28 -9.24
C ASP A 57 -11.84 -0.20 -8.82
N GLY A 58 -11.33 -0.51 -7.63
CA GLY A 58 -11.20 -1.88 -7.13
C GLY A 58 -10.19 -2.74 -7.90
N VAL A 59 -9.38 -2.13 -8.77
CA VAL A 59 -8.42 -2.82 -9.63
C VAL A 59 -7.11 -2.05 -9.73
N PHE A 60 -6.02 -2.76 -10.02
CA PHE A 60 -4.76 -2.15 -10.43
C PHE A 60 -4.18 -2.85 -11.66
N TYR A 61 -3.41 -2.09 -12.45
CA TYR A 61 -2.83 -2.59 -13.70
C TYR A 61 -1.38 -3.03 -13.50
N MET A 62 -1.08 -4.26 -13.90
CA MET A 62 0.28 -4.78 -13.92
C MET A 62 0.75 -4.94 -15.36
N VAL A 63 1.91 -4.34 -15.68
CA VAL A 63 2.56 -4.51 -16.98
C VAL A 63 3.54 -5.68 -16.87
N SER A 64 3.33 -6.71 -17.69
CA SER A 64 4.28 -7.83 -17.77
C SER A 64 5.60 -7.35 -18.39
N PRO A 65 6.76 -7.72 -17.82
CA PRO A 65 8.06 -7.43 -18.43
C PRO A 65 8.25 -8.11 -19.80
N LEU A 66 7.48 -9.18 -20.06
CA LEU A 66 7.61 -10.00 -21.27
C LEU A 66 6.67 -9.57 -22.40
N ASP A 67 5.66 -8.75 -22.09
CA ASP A 67 4.71 -8.24 -23.07
C ASP A 67 4.21 -6.85 -22.65
N SER A 68 4.96 -5.82 -23.08
CA SER A 68 4.63 -4.41 -22.80
C SER A 68 3.35 -3.93 -23.49
N GLN A 69 2.74 -4.73 -24.37
CA GLN A 69 1.50 -4.36 -25.05
C GLN A 69 0.24 -4.83 -24.35
N ASN A 70 0.35 -5.75 -23.37
CA ASN A 70 -0.81 -6.32 -22.69
C ASN A 70 -0.78 -5.98 -21.19
N GLN A 71 -1.65 -5.04 -20.79
CA GLN A 71 -1.87 -4.71 -19.38
C GLN A 71 -2.87 -5.70 -18.80
N SER A 72 -2.52 -6.34 -17.69
CA SER A 72 -3.46 -7.18 -16.95
C SER A 72 -4.09 -6.35 -15.82
N GLU A 73 -5.40 -6.26 -15.84
CA GLU A 73 -6.20 -5.73 -14.75
C GLU A 73 -6.28 -6.79 -13.64
N ILE A 74 -6.01 -6.37 -12.40
CA ILE A 74 -6.00 -7.25 -11.24
C ILE A 74 -6.94 -6.65 -10.20
N GLU A 75 -7.96 -7.41 -9.83
CA GLU A 75 -8.89 -7.05 -8.75
C GLU A 75 -8.16 -7.04 -7.40
N ILE A 76 -8.43 -6.01 -6.60
CA ILE A 76 -7.90 -5.94 -5.24
C ILE A 76 -8.62 -6.96 -4.34
N THR A 77 -7.89 -7.52 -3.39
CA THR A 77 -8.48 -8.42 -2.40
C THR A 77 -9.22 -7.64 -1.32
N LEU A 78 -10.12 -8.30 -0.58
CA LEU A 78 -10.82 -7.67 0.55
C LEU A 78 -9.86 -7.08 1.60
N GLU A 79 -8.72 -7.74 1.86
CA GLU A 79 -7.72 -7.21 2.79
C GLU A 79 -7.10 -5.91 2.26
N GLN A 80 -6.81 -5.85 0.96
CA GLN A 80 -6.25 -4.66 0.31
C GLN A 80 -7.28 -3.52 0.31
N GLU A 81 -8.55 -3.82 0.04
CA GLU A 81 -9.64 -2.84 0.07
C GLU A 81 -9.78 -2.20 1.45
N ILE A 82 -9.88 -3.01 2.52
CA ILE A 82 -9.99 -2.51 3.91
C ILE A 82 -8.76 -1.66 4.27
N PHE A 83 -7.56 -2.07 3.82
CA PHE A 83 -6.34 -1.31 4.05
C PHE A 83 -6.34 0.04 3.31
N LEU A 84 -6.74 0.06 2.04
CA LEU A 84 -6.82 1.28 1.23
C LEU A 84 -7.90 2.22 1.77
N GLU A 85 -9.04 1.69 2.22
CA GLU A 85 -10.08 2.44 2.94
C GLU A 85 -9.50 3.11 4.18
N TRP A 86 -8.75 2.39 5.02
CA TRP A 86 -8.09 2.98 6.19
C TRP A 86 -7.14 4.13 5.82
N ILE A 87 -6.34 3.99 4.75
CA ILE A 87 -5.46 5.06 4.27
C ILE A 87 -6.28 6.29 3.84
N VAL A 88 -7.34 6.07 3.05
CA VAL A 88 -8.18 7.14 2.49
C VAL A 88 -8.99 7.85 3.56
N GLU A 89 -9.68 7.11 4.43
CA GLU A 89 -10.52 7.65 5.51
C GLU A 89 -9.72 8.48 6.51
N LYS A 90 -8.49 8.06 6.78
CA LYS A 90 -7.59 8.75 7.72
C LYS A 90 -6.72 9.81 7.05
N GLU A 91 -6.82 9.96 5.73
CA GLU A 91 -5.99 10.85 4.92
C GLU A 91 -4.49 10.65 5.21
N ILE A 92 -4.05 9.39 5.20
CA ILE A 92 -2.65 9.00 5.43
C ILE A 92 -1.92 9.03 4.09
N GLU A 93 -0.68 9.52 4.13
CA GLU A 93 0.18 9.62 2.95
C GLU A 93 1.47 8.85 3.12
N ASN A 94 2.09 8.88 4.30
CA ASN A 94 3.33 8.17 4.56
C ASN A 94 3.12 7.17 5.68
N ILE A 95 3.52 5.94 5.40
CA ILE A 95 3.47 4.87 6.40
C ILE A 95 4.85 4.29 6.65
N ARG A 96 5.00 3.70 7.82
CA ARG A 96 6.10 2.80 8.16
C ARG A 96 5.56 1.43 8.54
N VAL A 97 6.17 0.37 8.02
CA VAL A 97 5.87 -1.01 8.40
C VAL A 97 6.85 -1.47 9.47
N GLU A 98 6.33 -2.10 10.53
CA GLU A 98 7.09 -2.68 11.62
C GLU A 98 6.74 -4.17 11.81
N GLU A 99 7.73 -4.99 12.12
CA GLU A 99 7.55 -6.40 12.53
C GLU A 99 7.45 -6.46 14.06
N ALA A 100 6.45 -7.18 14.56
CA ALA A 100 6.22 -7.39 16.00
C ALA A 100 6.81 -8.69 16.53
#